data_AF-A0A098RYG4-F1
#
_entry.id   AF-A0A098RYG4-F1
#
_cell.length_a   1.000
_cell.length_b   1.000
_cell.length_c   1.000
_cell.angle_alpha   90.00
_cell.angle_beta   90.00
_cell.angle_gamma   90.00
#
_symmetry.space_group_name_H-M   'P 1'
#
loop_
_entity.id
_entity.type
_entity.pdbx_description
1 polymer ?
#
loop_
_entity_poly.entity_id
_entity_poly.type
_entity_poly.pdbx_seq_one_letter_code
_entity_poly.pdbx_strand_id
1 'polypeptide(L)'
;MRKLILVIVLFTASKSLLSAQTDVSISPFGLLIPAFVGTVEVPVADYIGLEGYLLAIEGGAVANLNGRYYLNPKRGYDGFNIGIFVGGATELGVGPGFTFGYKTVSERGLLFDVGFGIGRSLSDGGLPLPYAKLNFGYRFQKRD
;
A
#
# COMPACT_ATOMS: atom_id res chain seq x y z
N MET A 1 23.26 17.65 13.37
CA MET A 1 21.94 18.32 13.45
C MET A 1 20.88 17.72 12.52
N ARG A 2 21.12 17.55 11.21
CA ARG A 2 20.13 16.94 10.27
C ARG A 2 19.61 15.55 10.69
N LYS A 3 20.50 14.68 11.21
CA LYS A 3 20.14 13.32 11.68
C LYS A 3 19.23 13.32 12.93
N LEU A 4 19.38 14.31 13.81
CA LEU A 4 18.58 14.43 15.04
C LEU A 4 17.14 14.89 14.72
N ILE A 5 17.00 15.83 13.78
CA ILE A 5 15.70 16.28 13.27
C ILE A 5 14.95 15.12 12.62
N LEU A 6 15.64 14.29 11.82
CA LEU A 6 15.05 13.11 11.19
C LEU A 6 14.51 12.11 12.22
N VAL A 7 15.26 11.85 13.29
CA VAL A 7 14.85 10.93 14.37
C VAL A 7 13.65 11.49 15.13
N ILE A 8 13.61 12.80 15.40
CA ILE A 8 12.47 13.45 16.07
C ILE A 8 11.22 13.39 15.18
N VAL A 9 11.35 13.63 13.87
CA VAL A 9 10.26 13.51 12.89
C VAL A 9 9.76 12.06 12.77
N LEU A 10 10.65 11.08 12.75
CA LEU A 10 10.31 9.65 12.78
C LEU A 10 9.57 9.27 14.07
N PHE A 11 10.01 9.78 15.22
CA PHE A 11 9.36 9.54 16.51
C PHE A 11 7.99 10.23 16.63
N THR A 12 7.82 11.45 16.12
CA THR A 12 6.51 12.13 16.12
C THR A 12 5.54 11.49 15.13
N ALA A 13 6.01 11.06 13.95
CA ALA A 13 5.21 10.30 12.99
C ALA A 13 4.81 8.91 13.53
N SER A 14 5.64 8.28 14.36
CA SER A 14 5.27 6.99 14.99
C SER A 14 4.13 7.10 16.00
N LYS A 15 3.94 8.25 16.65
CA LYS A 15 2.85 8.48 17.61
C LYS A 15 1.49 8.74 16.94
N SER A 16 1.48 9.35 15.76
CA SER A 16 0.23 9.55 14.99
C SER A 16 -0.29 8.26 14.37
N LEU A 17 0.58 7.30 14.07
CA LEU A 17 0.19 5.96 13.59
C LEU A 17 -0.60 5.16 14.64
N LEU A 18 -0.30 5.32 15.93
CA LEU A 18 -1.02 4.63 17.02
C LEU A 18 -2.47 5.12 17.22
N SER A 19 -2.83 6.28 16.64
CA SER A 19 -4.15 6.90 16.77
C SER A 19 -4.98 6.85 15.48
N ALA A 20 -4.44 6.29 14.39
CA ALA A 20 -5.07 6.28 13.08
C ALA A 20 -5.53 4.87 12.68
N GLN A 21 -6.68 4.81 12.01
CA GLN A 21 -7.23 3.57 11.46
C GLN A 21 -6.22 2.90 10.52
N THR A 22 -5.73 1.71 10.84
CA THR A 22 -4.68 1.04 10.05
C THR A 22 -5.22 -0.23 9.41
N ASP A 23 -5.01 -0.38 8.11
CA ASP A 23 -5.40 -1.56 7.36
C ASP A 23 -4.17 -2.42 7.10
N VAL A 24 -4.22 -3.67 7.55
CA VAL A 24 -3.17 -4.66 7.28
C VAL A 24 -3.79 -5.77 6.45
N SER A 25 -3.14 -6.12 5.34
CA SER A 25 -3.67 -7.15 4.45
C SER A 25 -2.57 -7.99 3.84
N ILE A 26 -2.91 -9.22 3.46
CA ILE A 26 -2.01 -10.16 2.80
C ILE A 26 -2.69 -10.77 1.58
N SER A 27 -1.89 -11.18 0.61
CA SER A 27 -2.40 -11.89 -0.55
C SER A 27 -2.53 -13.38 -0.27
N PRO A 28 -3.60 -14.06 -0.75
CA PRO A 28 -3.70 -15.50 -0.65
C PRO A 28 -2.69 -16.22 -1.54
N PHE A 29 -2.00 -15.52 -2.46
CA PHE A 29 -0.99 -16.14 -3.34
C PHE A 29 0.16 -16.79 -2.56
N GLY A 30 0.47 -16.32 -1.34
CA GLY A 30 1.44 -16.97 -0.47
C GLY A 30 1.05 -18.39 -0.03
N LEU A 31 -0.21 -18.81 -0.23
CA LEU A 31 -0.67 -20.19 -0.03
C LEU A 31 -0.39 -21.08 -1.23
N LEU A 32 -0.16 -20.49 -2.41
CA LEU A 32 0.03 -21.20 -3.68
C LEU A 32 1.50 -21.21 -4.14
N ILE A 33 2.25 -20.16 -3.80
CA ILE A 33 3.65 -19.97 -4.13
C ILE A 33 4.40 -19.48 -2.88
N PRO A 34 5.71 -19.76 -2.72
CA PRO A 34 6.52 -19.28 -1.60
C PRO A 34 6.81 -17.78 -1.74
N ALA A 35 5.74 -16.99 -1.63
CA ALA A 35 5.74 -15.54 -1.76
C ALA A 35 5.09 -14.93 -0.52
N PHE A 36 5.75 -13.93 0.05
CA PHE A 36 5.07 -13.02 0.96
C PHE A 36 4.52 -11.85 0.15
N VAL A 37 3.22 -11.57 0.27
CA VAL A 37 2.64 -10.35 -0.27
C VAL A 37 1.81 -9.73 0.83
N GLY A 38 2.19 -8.52 1.24
CA GLY A 38 1.55 -7.80 2.33
C GLY A 38 1.43 -6.32 2.03
N THR A 39 0.38 -5.71 2.58
CA THR A 39 0.22 -4.26 2.56
C THR A 39 -0.15 -3.72 3.92
N VAL A 40 0.28 -2.49 4.15
CA VAL A 40 -0.16 -1.66 5.28
C VAL A 40 -0.64 -0.35 4.68
N GLU A 41 -1.88 0.03 4.97
CA GLU A 41 -2.45 1.30 4.52
C GLU A 41 -2.92 2.13 5.73
N VAL A 42 -2.64 3.42 5.68
CA VAL A 42 -3.07 4.40 6.68
C VAL A 42 -3.77 5.58 6.02
N PRO A 43 -4.81 6.15 6.63
CA PRO A 43 -5.50 7.31 6.11
C PRO A 43 -4.63 8.54 6.32
N VAL A 44 -4.55 9.36 5.29
CA VAL A 44 -3.98 10.72 5.36
C VAL A 44 -5.10 11.77 5.32
N ALA A 45 -6.24 11.41 4.72
CA ALA A 45 -7.49 12.17 4.74
C ALA A 45 -8.68 11.18 4.61
N ASP A 46 -9.91 11.68 4.73
CA ASP A 46 -11.13 10.85 4.64
C ASP A 46 -11.24 10.07 3.33
N TYR A 47 -10.68 10.63 2.26
CA TYR A 47 -10.70 10.08 0.90
C TYR A 47 -9.29 9.77 0.36
N ILE A 48 -8.24 9.85 1.20
CA ILE A 48 -6.85 9.56 0.79
C ILE A 48 -6.22 8.53 1.74
N GLY A 49 -5.76 7.42 1.16
CA GLY A 49 -4.94 6.41 1.84
C GLY A 49 -3.51 6.40 1.32
N LEU A 50 -2.56 6.15 2.23
CA LEU A 50 -1.17 5.88 1.90
C LEU A 50 -0.86 4.42 2.19
N GLU A 51 -0.60 3.65 1.13
CA GLU A 51 -0.30 2.22 1.19
C GLU A 51 1.19 1.96 0.99
N GLY A 52 1.77 1.17 1.89
CA GLY A 52 2.99 0.41 1.63
C GLY A 52 2.63 -0.99 1.15
N TYR A 53 3.24 -1.41 0.04
CA TYR A 53 3.09 -2.73 -0.56
C TYR A 53 4.45 -3.42 -0.62
N LEU A 54 4.50 -4.68 -0.21
CA LEU A 54 5.66 -5.54 -0.35
C LEU A 54 5.25 -6.89 -0.92
N LEU A 55 5.89 -7.28 -2.03
CA LEU A 55 5.97 -8.64 -2.50
C LEU A 55 7.42 -9.10 -2.33
N ALA A 56 7.64 -10.22 -1.66
CA ALA A 56 8.94 -10.85 -1.52
C ALA A 56 8.83 -12.31 -1.93
N ILE A 57 9.70 -12.72 -2.85
CA ILE A 57 9.85 -14.09 -3.33
C ILE A 57 11.33 -14.48 -3.26
N GLU A 58 11.62 -15.77 -3.36
CA GLU A 58 13.00 -16.20 -3.52
C GLU A 58 13.61 -15.56 -4.78
N GLY A 59 14.75 -14.88 -4.63
CA GLY A 59 15.45 -14.20 -5.72
C GLY A 59 15.02 -12.75 -6.00
N GLY A 60 13.96 -12.22 -5.37
CA GLY A 60 13.57 -10.83 -5.63
C GLY A 60 12.45 -10.28 -4.76
N ALA A 61 12.31 -8.96 -4.78
CA ALA A 61 11.24 -8.24 -4.11
C ALA A 61 10.70 -7.11 -4.97
N VAL A 62 9.42 -6.78 -4.76
CA VAL A 62 8.75 -5.57 -5.25
C VAL A 62 8.28 -4.79 -4.05
N ALA A 63 8.65 -3.52 -3.96
CA ALA A 63 8.19 -2.62 -2.92
C ALA A 63 7.60 -1.35 -3.55
N ASN A 64 6.38 -0.98 -3.15
CA ASN A 64 5.72 0.22 -3.64
C ASN A 64 5.17 1.05 -2.48
N LEU A 65 5.24 2.37 -2.63
CA LEU A 65 4.46 3.33 -1.86
C LEU A 65 3.37 3.88 -2.78
N ASN A 66 2.10 3.76 -2.39
CA ASN A 66 0.95 4.12 -3.21
C ASN A 66 0.06 5.14 -2.49
N GLY A 67 -0.15 6.29 -3.11
CA GLY A 67 -1.14 7.28 -2.69
C GLY A 67 -2.45 7.04 -3.44
N ARG A 68 -3.49 6.67 -2.71
CA ARG A 68 -4.80 6.27 -3.26
C ARG A 68 -5.86 7.31 -2.93
N TYR A 69 -6.58 7.77 -3.94
CA TYR A 69 -7.75 8.62 -3.84
C TYR A 69 -9.02 7.78 -4.01
N TYR A 70 -9.91 7.81 -3.03
CA TYR A 70 -11.15 7.05 -2.98
C TYR A 70 -12.32 7.91 -3.48
N LEU A 71 -13.02 7.44 -4.52
CA LEU A 71 -14.00 8.24 -5.26
C LEU A 71 -15.31 8.48 -4.50
N ASN A 72 -15.76 7.48 -3.71
CA ASN A 72 -17.00 7.57 -2.94
C ASN A 72 -16.94 6.62 -1.72
N PRO A 73 -16.10 6.95 -0.74
CA PRO A 73 -15.96 6.14 0.46
C PRO A 73 -17.24 6.10 1.31
N LYS A 74 -17.50 4.95 1.93
CA LYS A 74 -18.62 4.75 2.86
C LYS A 74 -18.16 4.47 4.28
N ARG A 75 -16.97 3.91 4.46
CA ARG A 75 -16.41 3.51 5.74
C ARG A 75 -14.95 3.97 5.81
N GLY A 76 -14.67 5.27 5.85
CA GLY A 76 -13.29 5.76 5.76
C GLY A 76 -12.72 5.53 4.37
N TYR A 77 -11.54 4.95 4.19
CA TYR A 77 -10.92 4.79 2.86
C TYR A 77 -11.28 3.43 2.23
N ASP A 78 -12.50 3.33 1.69
CA ASP A 78 -13.02 2.16 0.96
C ASP A 78 -13.74 2.60 -0.34
N GLY A 79 -14.11 1.62 -1.17
CA GLY A 79 -14.71 1.83 -2.49
C GLY A 79 -13.69 1.84 -3.65
N PHE A 80 -14.14 2.35 -4.80
CA PHE A 80 -13.29 2.54 -5.97
C PHE A 80 -12.23 3.59 -5.70
N ASN A 81 -11.02 3.33 -6.17
CA ASN A 81 -9.90 4.23 -6.02
C ASN A 81 -9.04 4.28 -7.28
N ILE A 82 -8.43 5.45 -7.46
CA ILE A 82 -7.33 5.70 -8.38
C ILE A 82 -6.11 6.07 -7.54
N GLY A 83 -4.92 5.72 -7.99
CA GLY A 83 -3.73 6.03 -7.22
C GLY A 83 -2.51 6.28 -8.08
N ILE A 84 -1.49 6.85 -7.45
CA ILE A 84 -0.14 6.94 -7.97
C ILE A 84 0.77 6.14 -7.06
N PHE A 85 1.71 5.42 -7.65
CA PHE A 85 2.74 4.74 -6.87
C PHE A 85 4.13 5.18 -7.29
N VAL A 86 5.06 5.08 -6.34
CA VAL A 86 6.50 5.04 -6.61
C VAL A 86 7.00 3.77 -5.96
N GLY A 87 7.73 2.97 -6.72
CA GLY A 87 8.26 1.72 -6.20
C GLY A 87 9.23 1.08 -7.15
N GLY A 88 9.67 -0.12 -6.81
CA GLY A 88 10.64 -0.81 -7.62
C GLY A 88 10.66 -2.31 -7.38
N ALA A 89 11.28 -3.00 -8.33
CA ALA A 89 11.53 -4.43 -8.28
C ALA A 89 13.02 -4.70 -8.43
N THR A 90 13.53 -5.76 -7.80
CA THR A 90 14.97 -6.13 -7.79
C THR A 90 15.61 -6.09 -9.19
N GLU A 91 14.90 -6.52 -10.23
CA GLU A 91 15.42 -6.58 -11.60
C GLU A 91 14.92 -5.45 -12.52
N LEU A 92 13.86 -4.74 -12.13
CA LEU A 92 13.24 -3.71 -12.97
C LEU A 92 13.62 -2.30 -12.53
N GLY A 93 14.31 -2.13 -11.40
CA GLY A 93 14.65 -0.80 -10.87
C GLY A 93 13.44 -0.07 -10.27
N VAL A 94 13.59 1.24 -10.09
CA VAL A 94 12.59 2.11 -9.44
C VAL A 94 11.87 2.98 -10.47
N GLY A 95 10.59 3.21 -10.28
CA GLY A 95 9.83 4.13 -11.11
C GLY A 95 8.43 4.47 -10.57
N PRO A 96 7.79 5.49 -11.16
CA PRO A 96 6.43 5.86 -10.85
C PRO A 96 5.42 5.08 -11.69
N GLY A 97 4.16 5.07 -11.26
CA GLY A 97 3.05 4.55 -12.04
C GLY A 97 1.69 4.94 -11.49
N PHE A 98 0.65 4.41 -12.13
CA PHE A 98 -0.74 4.63 -11.78
C PHE A 98 -1.40 3.31 -11.38
N THR A 99 -2.38 3.40 -10.48
CA THR A 99 -3.20 2.26 -10.07
C THR A 99 -4.68 2.58 -10.15
N PHE A 100 -5.48 1.54 -10.35
CA PHE A 100 -6.92 1.54 -10.19
C PHE A 100 -7.32 0.31 -9.38
N GLY A 101 -8.31 0.46 -8.51
CA GLY A 101 -8.73 -0.66 -7.68
C GLY A 101 -10.06 -0.44 -6.99
N TYR A 102 -10.44 -1.45 -6.21
CA TYR A 102 -11.60 -1.44 -5.36
C TYR A 102 -11.26 -2.10 -4.04
N LYS A 103 -11.68 -1.44 -2.96
CA LYS A 103 -11.53 -1.93 -1.60
C LYS A 103 -12.88 -1.96 -0.93
N THR A 104 -13.16 -2.98 -0.14
CA THR A 104 -14.35 -3.03 0.70
C THR A 104 -13.99 -3.43 2.11
N VAL A 105 -14.69 -2.86 3.07
CA VAL A 105 -14.49 -3.12 4.49
C VAL A 105 -15.83 -3.42 5.14
N SER A 106 -15.90 -4.55 5.84
CA SER A 106 -17.07 -4.95 6.62
C SER A 106 -17.22 -4.11 7.90
N GLU A 107 -18.38 -4.17 8.53
CA GLU A 107 -18.62 -3.52 9.84
C GLU A 107 -17.73 -4.08 10.95
N ARG A 108 -17.26 -5.31 10.78
CA ARG A 108 -16.37 -5.99 11.72
C ARG A 108 -14.89 -5.77 11.40
N GLY A 109 -14.56 -4.89 10.46
CA GLY A 109 -13.18 -4.58 10.09
C GLY A 109 -12.50 -5.54 9.11
N LEU A 110 -13.12 -6.66 8.73
CA LEU A 110 -12.59 -7.49 7.64
C LEU A 110 -12.57 -6.70 6.34
N LEU A 111 -11.47 -6.78 5.58
CA LEU A 111 -11.34 -6.08 4.30
C LEU A 111 -10.96 -7.02 3.17
N PHE A 112 -11.40 -6.64 1.97
CA PHE A 112 -10.98 -7.19 0.69
C PHE A 112 -10.51 -6.04 -0.19
N ASP A 113 -9.36 -6.20 -0.83
CA ASP A 113 -8.75 -5.17 -1.66
C ASP A 113 -8.17 -5.77 -2.93
N VAL A 114 -8.63 -5.26 -4.07
CA VAL A 114 -8.18 -5.67 -5.40
C VAL A 114 -7.74 -4.45 -6.17
N GLY A 115 -6.64 -4.57 -6.90
CA GLY A 115 -6.13 -3.48 -7.72
C GLY A 115 -5.15 -3.94 -8.77
N PHE A 116 -5.01 -3.13 -9.78
CA PHE A 116 -4.01 -3.29 -10.83
C PHE A 116 -3.45 -1.93 -11.22
N GLY A 117 -2.31 -1.94 -11.89
CA GLY A 117 -1.63 -0.73 -12.26
C GLY A 117 -0.43 -1.00 -13.16
N ILE A 118 0.07 0.08 -13.71
CA ILE A 118 1.24 0.07 -14.57
C ILE A 118 2.08 1.31 -14.30
N GLY A 119 3.37 1.11 -14.22
CA GLY A 119 4.38 2.15 -14.12
C GLY A 119 5.48 1.97 -15.14
N ARG A 120 6.47 2.84 -15.05
CA ARG A 120 7.64 2.82 -15.93
C ARG A 120 8.89 2.92 -15.10
N SER A 121 9.80 1.96 -15.28
CA SER A 121 11.13 2.02 -14.67
C SER A 121 11.91 3.24 -15.17
N LEU A 122 12.67 3.84 -14.27
CA LEU A 122 13.64 4.89 -14.58
C LEU A 122 15.05 4.33 -14.86
N SER A 123 15.22 3.01 -14.84
CA SER A 123 16.45 2.32 -15.25
C SER A 123 16.55 2.19 -16.77
N ASP A 124 17.76 1.87 -17.26
CA ASP A 124 18.04 1.70 -18.69
C ASP A 124 17.05 0.73 -19.34
N GLY A 125 16.36 1.20 -20.38
CA GLY A 125 15.33 0.44 -21.10
C GLY A 125 13.89 0.77 -20.72
N GLY A 126 13.64 1.48 -19.62
CA GLY A 126 12.31 2.00 -19.29
C GLY A 126 11.21 0.94 -19.25
N LEU A 127 11.56 -0.26 -18.75
CA LEU A 127 10.67 -1.42 -18.73
C LEU A 127 9.38 -1.14 -17.93
N PRO A 128 8.26 -1.78 -18.30
CA PRO A 128 7.01 -1.64 -17.57
C PRO A 128 7.13 -2.20 -16.14
N LEU A 129 6.61 -1.46 -15.17
CA LEU A 129 6.49 -1.89 -13.77
C LEU A 129 5.03 -2.28 -13.49
N PRO A 130 4.67 -3.57 -13.56
CA PRO A 130 3.30 -3.99 -13.26
C PRO A 130 3.02 -3.88 -11.76
N TYR A 131 1.79 -3.48 -11.43
CA TYR A 131 1.24 -3.56 -10.07
C TYR A 131 -0.02 -4.42 -10.13
N ALA A 132 -0.11 -5.41 -9.26
CA ALA A 132 -1.30 -6.22 -9.08
C ALA A 132 -1.47 -6.56 -7.60
N LYS A 133 -2.73 -6.54 -7.15
CA LYS A 133 -3.10 -6.78 -5.77
C LYS A 133 -4.41 -7.53 -5.71
N LEU A 134 -4.43 -8.55 -4.86
CA LEU A 134 -5.61 -9.26 -4.42
C LEU A 134 -5.36 -9.67 -2.97
N ASN A 135 -5.94 -8.93 -2.03
CA ASN A 135 -5.63 -9.08 -0.62
C ASN A 135 -6.89 -9.23 0.24
N PHE A 136 -6.71 -9.95 1.34
CA PHE A 136 -7.64 -10.01 2.45
C PHE A 136 -6.95 -9.51 3.71
N GLY A 137 -7.68 -8.86 4.60
CA GLY A 137 -7.06 -8.24 5.76
C GLY A 137 -8.03 -7.81 6.84
N TYR A 138 -7.49 -6.99 7.72
CA TYR A 138 -8.23 -6.41 8.83
C TYR A 138 -7.91 -4.94 9.01
N ARG A 139 -8.94 -4.16 9.30
CA ARG A 139 -8.90 -2.76 9.68
C ARG A 139 -8.90 -2.62 11.18
N PHE A 140 -7.78 -2.15 11.72
CA PHE A 140 -7.65 -1.78 13.12
C PHE A 140 -8.17 -0.35 13.28
N GLN A 141 -9.37 -0.23 13.85
CA GLN A 141 -9.92 1.07 14.24
C GLN A 141 -9.42 1.46 15.63
N LYS A 142 -9.29 2.76 15.86
CA LYS A 142 -9.06 3.29 17.20
C LYS A 142 -10.20 2.82 18.11
N ARG A 143 -9.86 2.23 19.26
CA ARG A 143 -10.80 2.16 20.40
C ARG A 143 -10.74 3.51 21.09
N ASP A 144 -11.89 4.16 21.19
CA ASP A 144 -12.04 5.42 21.94
C ASP A 144 -11.69 5.27 23.42
#